data_AF-A0A642V1R4-F1
#
_entry.id   AF-A0A642V1R4-F1
#
_cell.length_a   1.000
_cell.length_b   1.000
_cell.length_c   1.000
_cell.angle_alpha   90.00
_cell.angle_beta   90.00
_cell.angle_gamma   90.00
#
_symmetry.space_group_name_H-M   'P 1'
#
loop_
_entity.id
_entity.type
_entity.pdbx_description
1 polymer ?
#
loop_
_entity_poly.entity_id
_entity_poly.type
_entity_poly.pdbx_seq_one_letter_code
_entity_poly.pdbx_strand_id
1 'polypeptide(L)'
;MFCWVDFTEASARVKGRSRYHAIKDRGKPEEEKCSSFRSFCSNCSTMLWVWDDRWGELIHPFAPAIDTELPEPQSMVCIMDGSKPKWARWPEGPKEIYDTYGPDSLEDWHKKNGVYYD
;
A
#
# COMPACT_ATOMS: atom_id res chain seq x y z
N MET A 1 -3.19 6.17 4.58
CA MET A 1 -3.50 5.03 5.47
C MET A 1 -3.41 3.78 4.62
N PHE A 2 -2.52 2.89 5.01
CA PHE A 2 -2.03 1.81 4.20
C PHE A 2 -2.04 0.58 5.10
N CYS A 3 -3.21 -0.04 5.23
CA CYS A 3 -3.36 -1.36 5.85
C CYS A 3 -3.12 -2.36 4.72
N TRP A 4 -1.95 -2.99 4.71
CA TRP A 4 -1.54 -3.95 3.69
C TRP A 4 -1.38 -5.29 4.39
N VAL A 5 -2.09 -6.29 3.87
CA VAL A 5 -1.94 -7.68 4.26
C VAL A 5 -0.91 -8.27 3.31
N ASP A 6 0.16 -8.84 3.85
CA ASP A 6 1.18 -9.52 3.04
C ASP A 6 0.57 -10.79 2.45
N PHE A 7 0.43 -10.85 1.12
CA PHE A 7 0.09 -12.07 0.39
C PHE A 7 1.28 -12.45 -0.49
N THR A 8 1.94 -13.54 -0.12
CA THR A 8 3.11 -14.10 -0.79
C THR A 8 2.77 -14.94 -2.04
N GLU A 9 1.49 -15.16 -2.34
CA GLU A 9 1.04 -15.72 -3.62
C GLU A 9 -0.23 -15.03 -4.12
N ALA A 10 -0.15 -14.33 -5.26
CA ALA A 10 -1.36 -13.82 -5.91
C ALA A 10 -1.28 -13.84 -7.43
N SER A 11 -1.88 -14.87 -8.03
CA SER A 11 -2.36 -14.73 -9.41
C SER A 11 -3.69 -13.95 -9.42
N ALA A 12 -3.66 -12.67 -9.06
CA ALA A 12 -4.85 -11.81 -9.03
C ALA A 12 -5.35 -11.51 -10.46
N ARG A 13 -6.08 -12.44 -11.07
CA ARG A 13 -6.71 -12.31 -12.40
C ARG A 13 -8.08 -11.64 -12.31
N VAL A 14 -8.13 -10.38 -11.87
CA VAL A 14 -9.35 -9.56 -11.98
C VAL A 14 -9.60 -9.16 -13.44
N LYS A 15 -10.79 -9.50 -13.98
CA LYS A 15 -11.28 -9.04 -15.29
C LYS A 15 -11.65 -7.55 -15.22
N GLY A 16 -11.37 -6.79 -16.28
CA GLY A 16 -11.69 -5.35 -16.31
C GLY A 16 -10.81 -4.50 -15.38
N ARG A 17 -9.55 -4.89 -15.17
CA ARG A 17 -8.58 -4.06 -14.46
C ARG A 17 -7.81 -3.16 -15.41
N SER A 18 -7.50 -1.96 -14.95
CA SER A 18 -6.58 -1.03 -15.61
C SER A 18 -5.32 -0.87 -14.78
N ARG A 19 -4.21 -0.56 -15.44
CA ARG A 19 -2.89 -0.35 -14.79
C ARG A 19 -2.44 1.08 -15.04
N TYR A 20 -1.93 1.72 -14.00
CA TYR A 20 -1.35 3.04 -14.08
C TYR A 20 0.03 3.07 -13.43
N HIS A 21 1.01 3.59 -14.16
CA HIS A 21 2.32 3.90 -13.62
C HIS A 21 2.33 5.36 -13.18
N ALA A 22 2.75 5.61 -11.95
CA ALA A 22 2.92 6.97 -11.46
C ALA A 22 4.06 7.68 -12.19
N ILE A 23 3.95 9.00 -12.31
CA ILE A 23 4.98 9.88 -12.86
C ILE A 23 5.44 10.77 -11.71
N LYS A 24 6.73 10.71 -11.35
CA LYS A 24 7.37 11.58 -10.37
C LYS A 24 7.70 12.91 -11.02
N ASP A 25 7.68 13.97 -10.20
CA ASP A 25 8.09 15.32 -10.60
C ASP A 25 7.46 15.81 -11.92
N ARG A 26 6.20 15.43 -12.13
CA ARG A 26 5.46 15.73 -13.36
C ARG A 26 5.52 17.23 -13.68
N GLY A 27 5.99 17.55 -14.89
CA GLY A 27 6.18 18.92 -15.35
C GLY A 27 7.50 19.59 -14.94
N LYS A 28 8.44 18.85 -14.33
CA LYS A 28 9.81 19.31 -14.06
C LYS A 28 10.83 18.61 -14.98
N PRO A 29 12.07 19.13 -15.10
CA PRO A 29 13.12 18.49 -15.90
C PRO A 29 13.44 17.04 -15.47
N GLU A 30 13.26 16.73 -14.19
CA GLU A 30 13.50 15.41 -13.60
C GLU A 30 12.28 14.48 -13.65
N GLU A 31 11.31 14.73 -14.54
CA GLU A 31 10.14 13.88 -14.70
C GLU A 31 10.53 12.42 -15.00
N GLU A 32 10.08 11.49 -14.17
CA GLU A 32 10.41 10.07 -14.28
C GLU A 32 9.17 9.19 -14.08
N LYS A 33 9.00 8.19 -14.94
CA LYS A 33 7.97 7.17 -14.77
C LYS A 33 8.42 6.14 -13.72
N CYS A 34 7.60 5.91 -12.70
CA CYS A 34 7.85 4.88 -11.70
C CYS A 34 7.83 3.47 -12.32
N SER A 35 8.73 2.61 -11.84
CA SER A 35 8.76 1.19 -12.17
C SER A 35 7.49 0.48 -11.68
N SER A 36 7.01 0.82 -10.48
CA SER A 36 5.73 0.33 -9.95
C SER A 36 4.52 0.77 -10.77
N PHE A 37 3.51 -0.11 -10.79
CA PHE A 37 2.18 0.21 -11.26
C PHE A 37 1.12 -0.08 -10.20
N ARG A 38 0.03 0.67 -10.27
CA ARG A 38 -1.18 0.48 -9.47
C ARG A 38 -2.25 -0.14 -10.35
N SER A 39 -2.85 -1.21 -9.85
CA SER A 39 -4.00 -1.88 -10.46
C SER A 39 -5.30 -1.36 -9.84
N PHE A 40 -6.27 -1.03 -10.68
CA PHE A 40 -7.59 -0.56 -10.26
C PHE A 40 -8.70 -1.10 -11.17
N CYS A 41 -9.93 -1.12 -10.66
CA CYS A 41 -11.11 -1.52 -11.43
C CYS A 41 -11.45 -0.46 -12.49
N SER A 42 -11.59 -0.85 -13.77
CA SER A 42 -11.92 0.09 -14.84
C SER A 42 -13.35 0.65 -14.77
N ASN A 43 -14.24 -0.01 -14.02
CA ASN A 43 -15.64 0.39 -13.91
C ASN A 43 -15.89 1.38 -12.76
N CYS A 44 -15.32 1.13 -11.58
CA CYS A 44 -15.57 1.92 -10.37
C CYS A 44 -14.32 2.60 -9.80
N SER A 45 -13.16 2.44 -10.43
CA SER A 45 -11.88 3.02 -9.98
C SER A 45 -11.40 2.58 -8.60
N THR A 46 -11.97 1.51 -8.02
CA THR A 46 -11.48 0.92 -6.77
C THR A 46 -10.02 0.49 -6.91
N MET A 47 -9.19 0.87 -5.95
CA MET A 47 -7.79 0.46 -5.89
C MET A 47 -7.70 -1.01 -5.47
N LEU A 48 -6.99 -1.83 -6.25
CA LEU A 48 -6.93 -3.27 -6.03
C LEU A 48 -5.61 -3.69 -5.39
N TRP A 49 -4.49 -3.44 -6.08
CA TRP A 49 -3.15 -3.73 -5.57
C TRP A 49 -2.09 -2.88 -6.26
N VAL A 50 -0.89 -2.89 -5.70
CA VAL A 50 0.33 -2.30 -6.26
C VAL A 50 1.34 -3.42 -6.51
N TRP A 51 2.11 -3.28 -7.59
CA TRP A 51 3.21 -4.17 -7.94
C TRP A 51 4.40 -3.34 -8.38
N ASP A 52 5.61 -3.79 -8.04
CA ASP A 52 6.89 -3.18 -8.42
C ASP A 52 7.83 -4.26 -8.94
N ASP A 53 8.67 -3.92 -9.92
CA ASP A 53 9.59 -4.87 -10.55
C ASP A 53 10.75 -5.27 -9.64
N ARG A 54 11.07 -4.44 -8.65
CA ARG A 54 12.09 -4.69 -7.63
C ARG A 54 11.73 -5.85 -6.69
N TRP A 55 10.44 -6.12 -6.52
CA TRP A 55 9.87 -7.20 -5.71
C TRP A 55 8.84 -7.96 -6.54
N GLY A 56 9.28 -8.50 -7.68
CA GLY A 56 8.40 -9.07 -8.70
C GLY A 56 7.56 -10.26 -8.23
N GLU A 57 8.01 -10.93 -7.17
CA GLU A 57 7.35 -12.02 -6.46
C GLU A 57 6.20 -11.58 -5.54
N LEU A 58 6.18 -10.31 -5.13
CA LEU A 58 5.19 -9.79 -4.18
C LEU A 58 4.08 -9.00 -4.89
N ILE A 59 2.87 -9.09 -4.35
CA ILE A 59 1.78 -8.18 -4.66
C ILE A 59 1.33 -7.53 -3.37
N HIS A 60 1.10 -6.23 -3.42
CA HIS A 60 0.64 -5.46 -2.26
C HIS A 60 -0.85 -5.13 -2.45
N PRO A 61 -1.79 -5.88 -1.87
CA PRO A 61 -3.22 -5.67 -2.02
C PRO A 61 -3.77 -4.64 -1.03
N PHE A 62 -4.64 -3.75 -1.51
CA PHE A 62 -5.34 -2.84 -0.61
C PHE A 62 -6.36 -3.61 0.23
N ALA A 63 -6.48 -3.31 1.53
CA ALA A 63 -7.45 -3.98 2.39
C ALA A 63 -8.90 -4.03 1.83
N PRO A 64 -9.45 -2.97 1.20
CA PRO A 64 -10.77 -3.02 0.57
C PRO A 64 -10.91 -3.97 -0.63
N ALA A 65 -9.81 -4.52 -1.15
CA ALA A 65 -9.82 -5.50 -2.24
C ALA A 65 -9.83 -6.95 -1.73
N ILE A 66 -9.86 -7.16 -0.42
CA ILE A 66 -9.91 -8.46 0.23
C ILE A 66 -11.35 -8.74 0.65
N ASP A 67 -11.94 -9.80 0.12
CA ASP A 67 -13.35 -10.16 0.36
C ASP A 67 -13.56 -11.02 1.63
N THR A 68 -12.48 -11.41 2.31
CA THR A 68 -12.52 -12.15 3.57
C THR A 68 -12.52 -11.20 4.76
N GLU A 69 -13.13 -11.61 5.88
CA GLU A 69 -13.06 -10.85 7.12
C GLU A 69 -11.60 -10.67 7.56
N LEU A 70 -11.23 -9.42 7.83
CA LEU A 70 -9.91 -9.04 8.34
C LEU A 70 -10.03 -8.66 9.82
N PRO A 71 -9.02 -8.97 10.65
CA PRO A 71 -9.03 -8.56 12.05
C PRO A 71 -8.93 -7.05 12.19
N GLU A 72 -9.53 -6.51 13.25
CA GLU A 72 -9.36 -5.09 13.59
C GLU A 72 -7.90 -4.79 13.99
N PRO A 73 -7.26 -3.77 13.40
CA PRO A 73 -5.87 -3.45 13.74
C PRO A 73 -5.78 -2.84 15.14
N GLN A 74 -4.93 -3.42 16.00
CA GLN A 74 -4.70 -2.91 17.37
C GLN A 74 -3.93 -1.58 17.38
N SER A 75 -3.06 -1.36 16.39
CA SER A 75 -2.31 -0.14 16.19
C SER A 75 -2.10 0.12 14.70
N MET A 76 -1.86 1.38 14.33
CA MET A 76 -1.59 1.78 12.95
C MET A 76 -0.20 2.37 12.80
N VAL A 77 0.48 2.04 11.70
CA VAL A 77 1.69 2.74 11.26
C VAL A 77 1.32 3.74 10.17
N CYS A 78 1.54 5.02 10.44
CA CYS A 78 1.27 6.13 9.53
C CYS A 78 2.60 6.69 9.00
N ILE A 79 2.87 6.47 7.73
CA ILE A 79 4.09 6.93 7.05
C ILE A 79 3.84 8.18 6.19
N MET A 80 4.93 8.84 5.78
CA MET A 80 4.94 9.98 4.86
C MET A 80 4.22 11.22 5.41
N ASP A 81 4.29 11.49 6.72
CA ASP A 81 3.70 12.70 7.33
C ASP A 81 4.25 13.99 6.71
N GLY A 82 5.53 14.03 6.33
CA GLY A 82 6.15 15.19 5.67
C GLY A 82 5.54 15.52 4.29
N SER A 83 4.89 14.54 3.65
CA SER A 83 4.15 14.73 2.39
C SER A 83 2.64 14.91 2.60
N LYS A 84 2.14 14.75 3.82
CA LYS A 84 0.71 14.88 4.13
C LYS A 84 0.34 16.38 4.25
N PRO A 85 -0.73 16.84 3.59
CA PRO A 85 -1.26 18.19 3.83
C PRO A 85 -1.62 18.41 5.30
N LYS A 86 -1.36 19.61 5.83
CA LYS A 86 -1.60 19.94 7.26
C LYS A 86 -3.06 19.76 7.70
N TRP A 87 -4.01 19.96 6.79
CA TRP A 87 -5.44 19.85 7.07
C TRP A 87 -5.96 18.40 7.12
N ALA A 88 -5.21 17.44 6.56
CA ALA A 88 -5.62 16.04 6.56
C ALA A 88 -5.40 15.43 7.96
N ARG A 89 -6.46 14.88 8.54
CA ARG A 89 -6.44 14.26 9.87
C ARG A 89 -5.98 12.81 9.79
N TRP A 90 -5.32 12.36 10.85
CA TRP A 90 -5.01 10.95 11.04
C TRP A 90 -6.23 10.18 11.55
N PRO A 91 -6.31 8.87 11.28
CA PRO A 91 -7.33 8.00 11.88
C PRO A 91 -7.24 8.00 13.41
N GLU A 92 -8.37 7.76 14.08
CA GLU A 92 -8.45 7.65 15.53
C GLU A 92 -7.85 6.32 16.04
N GLY A 93 -7.45 6.25 17.31
CA GLY A 93 -6.85 5.05 17.92
C GLY A 93 -5.31 5.06 18.02
N PRO A 94 -4.70 4.00 18.59
CA PRO A 94 -3.25 3.88 18.75
C PRO A 94 -2.52 3.93 17.41
N LYS A 95 -1.45 4.74 17.32
CA LYS A 95 -0.69 4.88 16.08
C LYS A 95 0.74 5.37 16.30
N GLU A 96 1.61 4.95 15.40
CA GLU A 96 2.97 5.45 15.24
C GLU A 96 3.04 6.28 13.96
N ILE A 97 3.66 7.46 14.03
CA ILE A 97 3.71 8.41 12.92
C ILE A 97 5.17 8.64 12.54
N TYR A 98 5.47 8.49 11.25
CA TYR A 98 6.78 8.72 10.67
C TYR A 98 6.72 9.80 9.59
N ASP A 99 7.70 10.71 9.60
CA ASP A 99 7.83 11.77 8.59
C ASP A 99 8.00 11.19 7.18
N THR A 100 8.75 10.09 7.08
CA THR A 100 8.94 9.29 5.85
C THR A 100 8.57 7.82 6.11
N TYR A 101 9.46 6.87 5.83
CA TYR A 101 9.27 5.44 6.11
C TYR A 101 9.71 5.10 7.53
N GLY A 102 9.04 4.12 8.15
CA GLY A 102 9.42 3.58 9.46
C GLY A 102 10.66 2.68 9.39
N PRO A 103 11.14 2.19 10.55
CA PRO A 103 12.34 1.34 10.62
C PRO A 103 12.10 -0.10 10.18
N ASP A 104 10.86 -0.59 10.30
CA ASP A 104 10.49 -1.99 10.06
C ASP A 104 9.94 -2.14 8.62
N SER A 105 10.27 -3.25 7.94
CA SER A 105 9.53 -3.69 6.76
C SER A 105 8.14 -4.20 7.14
N LEU A 106 7.25 -4.41 6.16
CA LEU A 106 5.92 -4.99 6.43
C LEU A 106 6.05 -6.36 7.10
N GLU A 107 6.87 -7.23 6.54
CA GLU A 107 7.15 -8.56 7.07
C GLU A 107 7.74 -8.50 8.49
N ASP A 108 8.77 -7.65 8.71
CA ASP A 108 9.39 -7.50 10.03
C ASP A 108 8.41 -6.97 11.06
N TRP A 109 7.56 -6.02 10.66
CA TRP A 109 6.52 -5.49 11.53
C TRP A 109 5.52 -6.58 11.92
N HIS A 110 5.03 -7.38 10.97
CA HIS A 110 4.11 -8.48 11.25
C HIS A 110 4.75 -9.53 12.18
N LYS A 111 6.02 -9.90 11.95
CA LYS A 111 6.76 -10.84 12.79
C LYS A 111 6.95 -10.32 14.21
N LYS A 112 7.37 -9.06 14.35
CA LYS A 112 7.58 -8.39 15.65
C LYS A 112 6.30 -8.31 16.48
N ASN A 113 5.15 -8.14 15.82
CA ASN A 113 3.85 -8.03 16.48
C ASN A 113 3.12 -9.39 16.62
N GLY A 114 3.73 -10.49 16.18
CA GLY A 114 3.16 -11.84 16.32
C GLY A 114 1.90 -12.07 15.48
N VAL A 115 1.74 -11.31 14.40
CA VAL A 115 0.59 -11.36 13.47
C VAL A 115 1.01 -11.75 12.05
N TYR A 116 2.18 -12.39 11.93
CA TYR A 116 2.71 -12.90 10.68
C TYR A 116 2.11 -14.28 10.36
N TYR A 117 1.74 -14.49 9.09
CA TYR A 117 1.20 -15.75 8.56
C TYR A 117 2.11 -16.21 7.42
N ASP A 118 2.53 -17.48 7.47
CA ASP A 118 3.31 -18.15 6.42
C ASP A 118 2.45 -18.60 5.23
#